data_AF-A0A815FL32-F1
#
_entry.id   AF-A0A815FL32-F1
#
_cell.length_a   1.000
_cell.length_b   1.000
_cell.length_c   1.000
_cell.angle_alpha   90.00
_cell.angle_beta   90.00
_cell.angle_gamma   90.00
#
_symmetry.space_group_name_H-M   'P 1'
#
loop_
_entity.id
_entity.type
_entity.pdbx_description
1 polymer ?
#
loop_
_entity_poly.entity_id
_entity_poly.type
_entity_poly.pdbx_seq_one_letter_code
_entity_poly.pdbx_strand_id
1 'polypeptide(L)'
;MNMKHTLIQLIDLPDEILILIFKTLNNVDLLYSLMGINVKLTQFIRDPIFTNRLTLFRYSSNDLIYPLDNTILDRFCLQILPEIHHKIKWLNVEPLSMERILLITNYSNLHGLGLYNIEDETFRRLFAGKKYDDSSIHQNLEVFEKSESENLDRPGPDPGPKELNSPGSGPKIFNQSGLGPGPEILGLDSLY
;
A
#
# COMPACT_ATOMS: atom_id res chain seq x y z
N MET A 1 31.21 -28.48 19.75
CA MET A 1 30.99 -27.12 20.28
C MET A 1 29.61 -26.67 19.83
N ASN A 2 28.68 -26.47 20.78
CA ASN A 2 27.32 -26.04 20.48
C ASN A 2 27.33 -24.51 20.40
N MET A 3 27.45 -23.93 19.20
CA MET A 3 27.37 -22.48 19.03
C MET A 3 25.91 -22.07 19.25
N LYS A 4 25.65 -21.41 20.39
CA LYS A 4 24.35 -20.78 20.65
C LYS A 4 24.24 -19.58 19.72
N HIS A 5 23.50 -19.73 18.63
CA HIS A 5 23.06 -18.58 17.84
C HIS A 5 22.16 -17.72 18.73
N THR A 6 22.69 -16.57 19.14
CA THR A 6 21.89 -15.55 19.81
C THR A 6 21.17 -14.78 18.71
N LEU A 7 19.84 -14.84 18.75
CA LEU A 7 18.99 -14.12 17.82
C LEU A 7 19.05 -12.64 18.21
N ILE A 8 19.87 -11.86 17.51
CA ILE A 8 19.97 -10.42 17.74
C ILE A 8 18.65 -9.80 17.28
N GLN A 9 17.96 -9.10 18.19
CA GLN A 9 16.75 -8.38 17.81
C GLN A 9 17.13 -7.11 17.07
N LEU A 10 16.35 -6.73 16.07
CA LEU A 10 16.59 -5.53 15.27
C LEU A 10 16.74 -4.28 16.16
N ILE A 11 15.95 -4.16 17.22
CA ILE A 11 15.96 -3.02 18.15
C ILE A 11 17.26 -2.87 18.96
N ASP A 12 18.00 -3.97 19.11
CA ASP A 12 19.26 -4.02 19.86
C ASP A 12 20.45 -3.54 19.02
N LEU A 13 20.24 -3.36 17.71
CA LEU A 13 21.27 -2.82 16.84
C LEU A 13 21.55 -1.34 17.16
N PRO A 14 22.82 -0.90 16.99
CA PRO A 14 23.16 0.50 17.00
C PRO A 14 22.38 1.29 15.95
N ASP A 15 22.13 2.55 16.26
CA ASP A 15 21.27 3.43 15.47
C ASP A 15 21.81 3.66 14.06
N GLU A 16 23.13 3.73 13.91
CA GLU A 16 23.81 3.86 12.63
C GLU A 16 23.56 2.66 11.72
N ILE A 17 23.53 1.45 12.29
CA ILE A 17 23.27 0.22 11.55
C ILE A 17 21.81 0.17 11.13
N LEU A 18 20.89 0.57 12.00
CA LEU A 18 19.46 0.68 11.66
C LEU A 18 19.23 1.65 10.51
N ILE A 19 19.87 2.82 10.54
CA ILE A 19 19.76 3.81 9.46
C ILE A 19 20.29 3.24 8.15
N LEU A 20 21.42 2.52 8.16
CA LEU A 20 21.97 1.89 6.95
C LEU A 20 21.01 0.87 6.36
N ILE A 21 20.41 0.01 7.19
CA ILE A 21 19.42 -0.99 6.75
C ILE A 21 18.19 -0.28 6.17
N PHE A 22 17.60 0.66 6.92
CA PHE A 22 16.36 1.32 6.53
C PHE A 22 16.50 2.21 5.30
N LYS A 23 17.68 2.78 5.05
CA LYS A 23 17.95 3.55 3.83
C LYS A 23 17.90 2.73 2.55
N THR A 24 18.09 1.40 2.64
CA THR A 24 17.95 0.51 1.47
C THR A 24 16.50 0.11 1.19
N LEU A 25 15.58 0.43 2.11
CA LEU A 25 14.17 0.08 1.99
C LEU A 25 13.37 1.25 1.42
N ASN A 26 12.26 0.92 0.74
CA ASN A 26 11.28 1.93 0.37
C ASN A 26 10.69 2.55 1.65
N ASN A 27 10.67 3.88 1.72
CA ASN A 27 10.24 4.58 2.91
C ASN A 27 8.73 4.46 3.20
N VAL A 28 7.90 4.27 2.19
CA VAL A 28 6.47 3.99 2.37
C VAL A 28 6.26 2.63 3.02
N ASP A 29 6.96 1.60 2.55
CA ASP A 29 6.91 0.26 3.16
C ASP A 29 7.48 0.27 4.57
N LEU A 30 8.56 1.04 4.80
CA LEU A 30 9.15 1.23 6.13
C LEU A 30 8.17 1.90 7.10
N LEU A 31 7.55 3.01 6.68
CA LEU A 31 6.58 3.75 7.49
C LEU A 31 5.35 2.89 7.76
N TYR A 32 4.80 2.25 6.74
CA TYR A 32 3.69 1.32 6.90
C TYR A 32 4.06 0.20 7.87
N SER A 33 5.22 -0.42 7.72
CA SER A 33 5.57 -1.59 8.53
C SER A 33 5.91 -1.21 9.97
N LEU A 34 6.63 -0.12 10.21
CA LEU A 34 7.22 0.14 11.53
C LEU A 34 6.48 1.18 12.37
N MET A 35 5.59 1.99 11.78
CA MET A 35 4.87 3.02 12.53
C MET A 35 3.94 2.39 13.58
N GLY A 36 4.16 2.75 14.84
CA GLY A 36 3.36 2.29 15.98
C GLY A 36 3.73 0.90 16.51
N ILE A 37 4.69 0.18 15.92
CA ILE A 37 5.10 -1.14 16.42
C ILE A 37 5.98 -1.02 17.67
N ASN A 38 6.95 -0.12 17.64
CA ASN A 38 7.90 0.08 18.74
C ASN A 38 8.26 1.57 18.82
N VAL A 39 8.39 2.10 20.05
CA VAL A 39 8.65 3.52 20.28
C VAL A 39 9.99 3.95 19.67
N LYS A 40 11.06 3.17 19.86
CA LYS A 40 12.39 3.46 19.29
C LYS A 40 12.32 3.51 17.76
N LEU A 41 11.75 2.47 17.14
CA LEU A 41 11.63 2.41 15.67
C LEU A 41 10.73 3.52 15.12
N THR A 42 9.64 3.84 15.80
CA THR A 42 8.74 4.93 15.45
C THR A 42 9.47 6.27 15.45
N GLN A 43 10.31 6.52 16.46
CA GLN A 43 11.15 7.72 16.51
C GLN A 43 12.12 7.78 15.32
N PHE A 44 12.73 6.65 14.97
CA PHE A 44 13.64 6.54 13.82
C PHE A 44 12.97 6.87 12.49
N ILE A 45 11.87 6.21 12.17
CA ILE A 45 11.22 6.37 10.86
C ILE A 45 10.53 7.73 10.71
N ARG A 46 10.29 8.45 11.81
CA ARG A 46 9.82 9.85 11.79
C ARG A 46 10.92 10.85 11.48
N ASP A 47 12.18 10.43 11.35
CA ASP A 47 13.28 11.32 10.99
C ASP A 47 13.08 11.91 9.57
N PRO A 48 13.48 13.17 9.32
CA PRO A 48 13.43 13.78 7.99
C PRO A 48 14.14 12.97 6.90
N ILE A 49 15.15 12.17 7.22
CA ILE A 49 15.84 11.27 6.28
C ILE A 49 14.85 10.32 5.60
N PHE A 50 13.81 9.86 6.30
CA PHE A 50 12.81 8.93 5.77
C PHE A 50 11.51 9.62 5.33
N THR A 51 11.21 10.81 5.88
CA THR A 51 9.89 11.47 5.71
C THR A 51 9.89 12.67 4.77
N ASN A 52 11.05 13.27 4.45
CA ASN A 52 11.10 14.48 3.62
C ASN A 52 10.53 14.29 2.20
N ARG A 53 10.64 13.08 1.64
CA ARG A 53 10.15 12.77 0.29
C ARG A 53 9.37 11.47 0.31
N LEU A 54 8.06 11.52 0.11
CA LEU A 54 7.21 10.33 0.05
C LEU A 54 6.76 10.04 -1.38
N THR A 55 6.67 8.75 -1.72
CA THR A 55 6.15 8.28 -3.00
C THR A 55 5.02 7.29 -2.75
N LEU A 56 3.79 7.79 -2.69
CA LEU A 56 2.60 7.02 -2.32
C LEU A 56 1.97 6.33 -3.53
N PHE A 57 2.77 5.49 -4.17
CA PHE A 57 2.40 4.54 -5.21
C PHE A 57 3.52 3.49 -5.34
N ARG A 58 3.26 2.41 -6.07
CA ARG A 58 4.25 1.34 -6.31
C ARG A 58 4.82 1.42 -7.72
N TYR A 59 6.10 1.12 -7.84
CA TYR A 59 6.73 0.80 -9.12
C TYR A 59 6.72 -0.72 -9.29
N SER A 60 6.42 -1.20 -10.49
CA SER A 60 6.75 -2.58 -10.88
C SER A 60 8.12 -2.66 -11.54
N SER A 61 8.58 -3.89 -11.77
CA SER A 61 9.80 -4.20 -12.52
C SER A 61 9.82 -3.65 -13.96
N ASN A 62 8.65 -3.27 -14.49
CA ASN A 62 8.50 -2.76 -15.85
C ASN A 62 8.29 -1.23 -15.85
N ASP A 63 8.70 -0.54 -14.79
CA ASP A 63 8.53 0.90 -14.58
C ASP A 63 7.08 1.40 -14.62
N LEU A 64 6.11 0.48 -14.49
CA LEU A 64 4.69 0.83 -14.41
C LEU A 64 4.36 1.29 -12.99
N ILE A 65 3.52 2.32 -12.91
CA ILE A 65 3.07 2.93 -11.67
C ILE A 65 1.70 2.37 -11.30
N TYR A 66 1.60 1.80 -10.11
CA TYR A 66 0.38 1.23 -9.57
C TYR A 66 -0.07 1.99 -8.31
N PRO A 67 -1.38 2.18 -8.13
CA PRO A 67 -1.90 2.72 -6.88
C PRO A 67 -1.52 1.82 -5.70
N LEU A 68 -1.47 2.43 -4.51
CA LEU A 68 -1.36 1.65 -3.28
C LEU A 68 -2.66 0.86 -3.06
N ASP A 69 -2.54 -0.30 -2.40
CA ASP A 69 -3.71 -1.03 -1.93
C ASP A 69 -4.50 -0.14 -0.95
N ASN A 70 -5.83 -0.20 -1.02
CA ASN A 70 -6.71 0.65 -0.20
C ASN A 70 -6.39 0.55 1.30
N THR A 71 -6.07 -0.64 1.80
CA THR A 71 -5.71 -0.86 3.21
C THR A 71 -4.43 -0.12 3.63
N ILE A 72 -3.45 -0.02 2.73
CA ILE A 72 -2.22 0.72 2.97
C ILE A 72 -2.53 2.21 2.93
N LEU A 73 -3.26 2.65 1.91
CA LEU A 73 -3.67 4.04 1.76
C LEU A 73 -4.48 4.54 2.97
N ASP A 74 -5.44 3.74 3.45
CA ASP A 74 -6.24 4.02 4.65
C ASP A 74 -5.35 4.25 5.86
N ARG A 75 -4.39 3.35 6.09
CA ARG A 75 -3.45 3.51 7.20
C ARG A 75 -2.59 4.76 7.06
N PHE A 76 -2.16 5.09 5.84
CA PHE A 76 -1.44 6.34 5.60
C PHE A 76 -2.28 7.56 5.96
N CYS A 77 -3.50 7.62 5.43
CA CYS A 77 -4.41 8.73 5.65
C CYS A 77 -4.80 8.89 7.13
N LEU A 78 -5.10 7.79 7.83
CA LEU A 78 -5.66 7.85 9.17
C LEU A 78 -4.61 7.88 10.29
N GLN A 79 -3.42 7.33 10.06
CA GLN A 79 -2.44 7.12 11.15
C GLN A 79 -1.09 7.76 10.85
N ILE A 80 -0.54 7.58 9.64
CA ILE A 80 0.85 7.93 9.37
C ILE A 80 0.98 9.41 8.99
N LEU A 81 0.23 9.86 7.98
CA LEU A 81 0.31 11.24 7.47
C LEU A 81 0.00 12.29 8.55
N PRO A 82 -1.01 12.12 9.42
CA PRO A 82 -1.25 13.07 10.53
C PRO A 82 -0.04 13.27 11.45
N GLU A 83 0.87 12.31 11.55
CA GLU A 83 2.06 12.42 12.40
C GLU A 83 3.27 13.03 11.70
N ILE A 84 3.38 12.89 10.39
CA ILE A 84 4.60 13.25 9.64
C ILE A 84 4.40 14.36 8.61
N HIS A 85 3.17 14.82 8.37
CA HIS A 85 2.86 15.78 7.29
C HIS A 85 3.71 17.05 7.30
N HIS A 86 3.99 17.58 8.49
CA HIS A 86 4.82 18.77 8.67
C HIS A 86 6.30 18.53 8.31
N LYS A 87 6.74 17.30 8.07
CA LYS A 87 8.11 16.96 7.64
C LYS A 87 8.21 16.72 6.15
N ILE A 88 7.08 16.50 5.47
CA ILE A 88 7.06 16.17 4.04
C ILE A 88 7.35 17.44 3.24
N LYS A 89 8.44 17.41 2.48
CA LYS A 89 8.85 18.47 1.55
C LYS A 89 8.47 18.16 0.11
N TRP A 90 8.46 16.88 -0.23
CA TRP A 90 8.11 16.41 -1.56
C TRP A 90 7.17 15.23 -1.46
N LEU A 91 6.07 15.28 -2.21
CA LEU A 91 5.06 14.25 -2.22
C LEU A 91 4.80 13.80 -3.65
N ASN A 92 5.01 12.53 -3.95
CA ASN A 92 4.64 11.93 -5.23
C ASN A 92 3.37 11.09 -5.03
N VAL A 93 2.34 11.36 -5.82
CA VAL A 93 1.05 10.66 -5.78
C VAL A 93 0.55 10.36 -7.19
N GLU A 94 -0.30 9.34 -7.27
CA GLU A 94 -1.10 9.07 -8.46
C GLU A 94 -2.53 9.63 -8.27
N PRO A 95 -3.32 9.82 -9.35
CA PRO A 95 -4.53 10.63 -9.32
C PRO A 95 -5.66 10.02 -8.46
N LEU A 96 -5.78 8.69 -8.40
CA LEU A 96 -6.83 8.01 -7.64
C LEU A 96 -6.67 8.19 -6.12
N SER A 97 -5.42 8.26 -5.66
CA SER A 97 -5.10 8.49 -4.24
C SER A 97 -4.92 9.97 -3.89
N MET A 98 -4.74 10.83 -4.89
CA MET A 98 -4.37 12.24 -4.69
C MET A 98 -5.36 12.99 -3.80
N GLU A 99 -6.66 12.93 -4.11
CA GLU A 99 -7.68 13.65 -3.34
C GLU A 99 -7.66 13.21 -1.88
N ARG A 100 -7.62 11.91 -1.64
CA ARG A 100 -7.58 11.32 -0.31
C ARG A 100 -6.33 11.76 0.45
N ILE A 101 -5.16 11.76 -0.18
CA ILE A 101 -3.90 12.12 0.49
C ILE A 101 -3.82 13.62 0.76
N LEU A 102 -4.23 14.46 -0.20
CA LEU A 102 -4.09 15.91 -0.11
C LEU A 102 -5.12 16.55 0.83
N LEU A 103 -6.31 15.96 0.98
CA LEU A 103 -7.36 16.49 1.87
C LEU A 103 -7.19 16.13 3.34
N ILE A 104 -6.36 15.13 3.66
CA ILE A 104 -6.24 14.60 5.03
C ILE A 104 -5.58 15.58 6.00
N THR A 105 -4.64 16.38 5.53
CA THR A 105 -3.81 17.21 6.41
C THR A 105 -3.23 18.42 5.69
N ASN A 106 -2.78 19.41 6.47
CA ASN A 106 -2.12 20.60 5.96
C ASN A 106 -0.60 20.38 5.86
N TYR A 107 -0.08 20.22 4.65
CA TYR A 107 1.35 20.01 4.41
C TYR A 107 2.12 21.35 4.41
N SER A 108 2.35 21.91 5.60
CA SER A 108 2.96 23.24 5.77
C SER A 108 4.37 23.41 5.18
N ASN A 109 5.11 22.31 5.00
CA ASN A 109 6.47 22.31 4.47
C ASN A 109 6.55 21.73 3.04
N LEU A 110 5.42 21.52 2.36
CA LEU A 110 5.41 20.97 1.01
C LEU A 110 5.97 21.99 0.01
N HIS A 111 7.09 21.63 -0.61
CA HIS A 111 7.75 22.43 -1.64
C HIS A 111 7.53 21.86 -3.05
N GLY A 112 7.14 20.59 -3.15
CA GLY A 112 6.88 19.95 -4.43
C GLY A 112 5.86 18.84 -4.36
N LEU A 113 5.03 18.79 -5.41
CA LEU A 113 4.03 17.76 -5.64
C LEU A 113 4.30 17.14 -7.01
N GLY A 114 4.66 15.86 -7.02
CA GLY A 114 4.78 15.07 -8.22
C GLY A 114 3.49 14.30 -8.46
N LEU A 115 2.86 14.52 -9.62
CA LEU A 115 1.67 13.80 -10.02
C LEU A 115 2.05 12.84 -11.15
N TYR A 116 1.72 11.56 -10.99
CA TYR A 116 2.12 10.49 -11.90
C TYR A 116 0.90 9.85 -12.54
N ASN A 117 1.08 9.26 -13.72
CA ASN A 117 0.03 8.54 -14.45
C ASN A 117 -1.28 9.35 -14.61
N ILE A 118 -1.16 10.66 -14.81
CA ILE A 118 -2.31 11.53 -15.03
C ILE A 118 -2.71 11.42 -16.50
N GLU A 119 -3.92 10.96 -16.76
CA GLU A 119 -4.52 11.06 -18.09
C GLU A 119 -4.74 12.54 -18.47
N ASP A 120 -4.55 12.89 -19.75
CA ASP A 120 -4.66 14.28 -20.22
C ASP A 120 -6.02 14.93 -19.84
N GLU A 121 -7.11 14.16 -19.85
CA GLU A 121 -8.41 14.65 -19.40
C GLU A 121 -8.44 14.99 -17.91
N THR A 122 -7.87 14.13 -17.07
CA THR A 122 -7.76 14.37 -15.62
C THR A 122 -6.89 15.59 -15.34
N PHE A 123 -5.76 15.72 -16.04
CA PHE A 123 -4.90 16.89 -15.95
C PHE A 123 -5.67 18.17 -16.32
N ARG A 124 -6.33 18.18 -17.48
CA ARG A 124 -7.15 19.32 -17.92
C ARG A 124 -8.24 19.63 -16.91
N ARG A 125 -8.91 18.63 -16.33
CA ARG A 125 -9.94 18.86 -15.29
C ARG A 125 -9.39 19.50 -14.03
N LEU A 126 -8.22 19.04 -13.55
CA LEU A 126 -7.57 19.59 -12.36
C LEU A 126 -7.13 21.04 -12.56
N PHE A 127 -6.57 21.37 -13.73
CA PHE A 127 -6.03 22.70 -14.01
C PHE A 127 -7.02 23.67 -14.67
N ALA A 128 -8.14 23.18 -15.21
CA ALA A 128 -9.21 24.05 -15.74
C ALA A 128 -9.97 24.81 -14.64
N GLY A 129 -9.59 24.64 -13.36
CA GLY A 129 -10.16 25.39 -12.24
C GLY A 129 -11.68 25.23 -12.18
N LYS A 130 -12.19 24.03 -12.48
CA LYS A 130 -13.62 23.76 -12.39
C LYS A 130 -14.06 24.15 -10.98
N LYS A 131 -14.86 25.22 -10.90
CA LYS A 131 -15.64 25.54 -9.71
C LYS A 131 -16.42 24.27 -9.40
N TYR A 132 -16.00 23.56 -8.37
CA TYR A 132 -16.75 22.42 -7.86
C TYR A 132 -18.12 22.99 -7.49
N ASP A 133 -19.13 22.62 -8.27
CA ASP A 133 -20.50 22.84 -7.86
C ASP A 133 -20.72 21.87 -6.70
N ASP A 134 -20.96 22.44 -5.52
CA ASP A 134 -21.01 21.80 -4.19
C ASP A 134 -21.98 20.58 -4.16
N SER A 135 -22.84 20.48 -5.17
CA SER A 135 -23.79 19.40 -5.41
C SER A 135 -23.17 18.03 -5.76
N SER A 136 -21.91 17.98 -6.20
CA SER A 136 -21.29 16.73 -6.69
C SER A 136 -20.57 15.91 -5.61
N ILE A 137 -20.25 16.52 -4.46
CA ILE A 137 -19.54 15.83 -3.36
C ILE A 137 -20.51 14.92 -2.57
N HIS A 138 -21.79 15.28 -2.52
CA HIS A 138 -22.80 14.49 -1.83
C HIS A 138 -23.13 13.15 -2.50
N GLN A 139 -22.90 12.99 -3.82
CA GLN A 139 -23.21 11.73 -4.49
C GLN A 139 -22.15 10.63 -4.25
N ASN A 140 -20.89 10.98 -4.01
CA ASN A 140 -19.84 9.98 -3.77
C ASN A 140 -19.79 9.49 -2.30
N LEU A 141 -20.28 10.29 -1.35
CA LEU A 141 -20.43 9.88 0.05
C LEU A 141 -21.63 8.93 0.25
N GLU A 142 -22.74 9.14 -0.46
CA GLU A 142 -23.91 8.23 -0.37
C GLU A 142 -23.67 6.84 -0.98
N VAL A 143 -22.75 6.71 -1.95
CA VAL A 143 -22.37 5.40 -2.51
C VAL A 143 -21.52 4.60 -1.53
N PHE A 144 -20.70 5.27 -0.70
CA PHE A 144 -19.88 4.59 0.30
C PHE A 144 -20.73 4.10 1.49
N GLU A 145 -21.65 4.93 2.01
CA GLU A 145 -22.51 4.54 3.14
C GLU A 145 -23.56 3.47 2.79
N LYS A 146 -24.07 3.43 1.56
CA LYS A 146 -25.03 2.38 1.14
C LYS A 146 -24.42 0.98 1.07
N SER A 147 -23.11 0.87 0.86
CA SER A 147 -22.44 -0.44 0.73
C SER A 147 -22.20 -1.16 2.06
N GLU A 148 -22.24 -0.44 3.20
CA GLU A 148 -22.15 -1.04 4.54
C GLU A 148 -23.52 -1.35 5.17
N SER A 149 -24.60 -0.69 4.75
CA SER A 149 -25.94 -0.88 5.35
C SER A 149 -26.77 -2.06 4.78
N GLU A 150 -26.34 -2.72 3.70
CA GLU A 150 -27.12 -3.80 3.05
C GLU A 150 -26.74 -5.24 3.45
N ASN A 151 -25.86 -5.44 4.45
CA ASN A 151 -25.45 -6.80 4.88
C ASN A 151 -25.92 -7.24 6.27
N LEU A 152 -26.88 -6.55 6.90
CA LEU A 152 -27.31 -6.84 8.27
C LEU A 152 -28.75 -7.34 8.44
N ASP A 153 -29.37 -7.88 7.38
CA ASP A 153 -30.73 -8.45 7.46
C ASP A 153 -30.90 -9.74 6.65
N ARG A 154 -29.94 -10.68 6.77
CA ARG A 154 -30.15 -12.06 6.32
C ARG A 154 -30.65 -12.93 7.47
N PRO A 155 -31.88 -13.48 7.41
CA PRO A 155 -32.37 -14.44 8.39
C PRO A 155 -31.48 -15.69 8.38
N GLY A 156 -31.12 -16.17 9.57
CA GLY A 156 -30.36 -17.41 9.75
C GLY A 156 -31.08 -18.62 9.15
N PRO A 157 -30.35 -19.62 8.63
CA PRO A 157 -30.97 -20.81 8.07
C PRO A 157 -31.57 -21.68 9.19
N ASP A 158 -32.84 -22.01 9.01
CA ASP A 158 -33.66 -22.91 9.81
C ASP A 158 -33.07 -24.36 9.79
N PRO A 159 -33.06 -25.12 10.91
CA PRO A 159 -32.48 -26.45 10.92
C PRO A 159 -33.49 -27.49 10.40
N GLY A 160 -33.29 -27.91 9.15
CA GLY A 160 -33.99 -29.05 8.53
C GLY A 160 -33.32 -30.42 8.78
N PRO A 161 -34.04 -31.53 8.54
CA PRO A 161 -33.95 -32.75 9.36
C PRO A 161 -32.88 -33.77 8.95
N LYS A 162 -32.60 -34.67 9.90
CA LYS A 162 -31.74 -35.85 9.81
C LYS A 162 -32.38 -36.95 8.94
N GLU A 163 -31.68 -37.39 7.88
CA GLU A 163 -31.80 -38.73 7.26
C GLU A 163 -30.40 -39.12 6.72
N LEU A 164 -29.76 -40.17 7.23
CA LEU A 164 -29.85 -41.61 6.86
C LEU A 164 -29.18 -41.99 5.52
N ASN A 165 -27.95 -42.49 5.67
CA ASN A 165 -27.32 -43.64 5.00
C ASN A 165 -27.02 -43.67 3.48
N SER A 166 -25.75 -44.06 3.23
CA SER A 166 -25.28 -45.11 2.30
C SER A 166 -24.42 -44.69 1.09
N PRO A 167 -23.53 -45.60 0.62
CA PRO A 167 -22.11 -45.31 0.41
C PRO A 167 -21.69 -45.24 -1.07
N GLY A 168 -20.56 -44.60 -1.35
CA GLY A 168 -19.98 -44.60 -2.70
C GLY A 168 -18.53 -44.12 -2.77
N SER A 169 -17.62 -45.09 -2.92
CA SER A 169 -16.49 -45.06 -3.86
C SER A 169 -15.40 -43.97 -3.75
N GLY A 170 -14.32 -44.35 -3.05
CA GLY A 170 -12.92 -44.36 -3.54
C GLY A 170 -12.29 -43.10 -4.19
N PRO A 171 -11.16 -42.57 -3.67
CA PRO A 171 -10.43 -41.50 -4.33
C PRO A 171 -9.57 -42.03 -5.49
N LYS A 172 -9.74 -41.43 -6.68
CA LYS A 172 -8.77 -41.53 -7.78
C LYS A 172 -7.66 -40.51 -7.58
N ILE A 173 -6.45 -41.04 -7.45
CA ILE A 173 -5.18 -40.33 -7.50
C ILE A 173 -5.01 -39.76 -8.91
N PHE A 174 -4.81 -38.44 -9.02
CA PHE A 174 -4.22 -37.83 -10.21
C PHE A 174 -2.91 -37.17 -9.83
N ASN A 175 -1.83 -37.74 -10.36
CA ASN A 175 -0.50 -37.20 -10.39
C ASN A 175 -0.15 -37.03 -11.87
N GLN A 176 0.57 -35.95 -12.19
CA GLN A 176 1.59 -35.80 -13.24
C GLN A 176 1.42 -34.67 -14.27
N SER A 177 2.42 -33.78 -14.20
CA SER A 177 3.30 -33.35 -15.31
C SER A 177 2.84 -32.27 -16.27
N GLY A 178 3.42 -31.08 -16.10
CA GLY A 178 3.56 -30.05 -17.13
C GLY A 178 4.91 -29.35 -16.97
N LEU A 179 5.90 -29.83 -17.70
CA LEU A 179 7.29 -29.36 -17.75
C LEU A 179 7.47 -28.44 -18.99
N GLY A 180 7.99 -27.23 -18.75
CA GLY A 180 8.86 -26.47 -19.68
C GLY A 180 8.24 -25.26 -20.41
N PRO A 181 9.08 -24.38 -21.02
CA PRO A 181 10.50 -24.10 -20.78
C PRO A 181 10.76 -22.64 -20.32
N GLY A 182 11.99 -22.40 -19.82
CA GLY A 182 12.48 -21.14 -19.28
C GLY A 182 12.92 -20.10 -20.34
N PRO A 183 13.43 -18.94 -19.88
CA PRO A 183 13.55 -17.73 -20.69
C PRO A 183 14.80 -17.73 -21.59
N GLU A 184 14.63 -17.23 -22.82
CA GLU A 184 15.73 -16.88 -23.72
C GLU A 184 16.46 -15.63 -23.21
N ILE A 185 17.77 -15.79 -23.02
CA ILE A 185 18.73 -14.73 -22.77
C ILE A 185 19.16 -14.21 -24.14
N LEU A 186 18.83 -12.96 -24.47
CA LEU A 186 19.44 -12.25 -25.60
C LEU A 186 20.60 -11.40 -25.10
N GLY A 187 21.74 -11.67 -25.71
CA GLY A 187 23.05 -11.14 -25.38
C GLY A 187 23.19 -9.65 -25.66
N LEU A 188 24.01 -9.05 -24.81
CA LEU A 188 24.76 -7.84 -25.07
C LEU A 188 25.71 -8.07 -26.24
N ASP A 189 25.48 -7.37 -27.34
CA ASP A 189 26.54 -7.01 -28.29
C ASP A 189 26.62 -5.48 -28.39
N SER A 190 27.71 -4.97 -27.82
CA SER A 190 28.62 -3.98 -28.40
C SER A 190 28.01 -2.87 -29.27
N LEU A 191 28.12 -1.62 -28.80
CA LEU A 191 28.54 -0.51 -29.67
C LEU A 191 29.35 0.50 -28.86
N TYR A 192 30.53 0.77 -29.42
CA TYR A 192 31.47 1.85 -29.12
C TYR A 192 30.84 3.23 -29.27
#